data_AF-A0A3M0D7X3-F1
#
_entry.id   AF-A0A3M0D7X3-F1
#
_cell.length_a   1.000
_cell.length_b   1.000
_cell.length_c   1.000
_cell.angle_alpha   90.00
_cell.angle_beta   90.00
_cell.angle_gamma   90.00
#
_symmetry.space_group_name_H-M   'P 1'
#
loop_
_entity.id
_entity.type
_entity.pdbx_description
1 polymer ?
#
loop_
_entity_poly.entity_id
_entity_poly.type
_entity_poly.pdbx_seq_one_letter_code
_entity_poly.pdbx_strand_id
1 'polypeptide(L)'
;MAYLYAIRKAVSVGAVSGGALLDVETMRAGNLELVFACHDHMSGFGPGVDVGADAVRRHDAVIAGLMASGPVLPFRFGVTVADAAAVAATVRRGAAAVTDNLDRVAGCAEVALVVAAGGPPAPDDHDGAGDTTRGREKQGGGRAYLERLCRRDAARTAHLDGLAAATADLRARLDGLSRASRRLPAGGDGLSGQGGRLRLSYLVPRESIAAFARTVAAATKGDAGPHTADGRADMAGCVSARAPLVCAFGPWPPYSFVADDLLEEGGSFGGGVSCEGGGYDIRDV
;
A
#
# COMPACT_ATOMS: atom_id res chain seq x y z
N MET A 1 16.79 -7.34 -19.63
CA MET A 1 15.75 -7.29 -18.58
C MET A 1 15.40 -5.83 -18.35
N ALA A 2 14.13 -5.50 -18.14
CA ALA A 2 13.66 -4.15 -17.89
C ALA A 2 12.95 -4.08 -16.54
N TYR A 3 13.25 -3.05 -15.76
CA TYR A 3 12.57 -2.72 -14.51
C TYR A 3 11.44 -1.74 -14.80
N LEU A 4 10.19 -2.07 -14.46
CA LEU A 4 9.03 -1.26 -14.79
C LEU A 4 8.68 -0.28 -13.67
N TYR A 5 8.50 1.00 -14.02
CA TYR A 5 8.09 2.03 -13.05
C TYR A 5 6.61 2.37 -13.15
N ALA A 6 6.13 2.75 -14.33
CA ALA A 6 4.74 3.17 -14.50
C ALA A 6 4.25 3.10 -15.96
N ILE A 7 2.93 3.22 -16.13
CA ILE A 7 2.29 3.57 -17.40
C ILE A 7 1.68 4.98 -17.27
N ARG A 8 1.76 5.79 -18.33
CA ARG A 8 1.16 7.13 -18.39
C ARG A 8 0.60 7.44 -19.78
N LYS A 9 -0.12 8.56 -19.92
CA LYS A 9 -0.47 9.10 -21.25
C LYS A 9 0.79 9.64 -21.92
N ALA A 10 0.90 9.38 -23.22
CA ALA A 10 2.00 9.87 -24.03
C ALA A 10 1.96 11.39 -24.11
N VAL A 11 3.09 12.03 -23.82
CA VAL A 11 3.21 13.48 -24.01
C VAL A 11 3.76 13.74 -25.40
N SER A 12 3.11 14.62 -26.16
CA SER A 12 3.66 15.10 -27.43
C SER A 12 5.04 15.67 -27.16
N VAL A 13 6.06 15.21 -27.90
CA VAL A 13 7.47 15.54 -27.68
C VAL A 13 7.71 17.03 -27.94
N GLY A 14 7.39 17.87 -26.97
CA GLY A 14 8.10 19.10 -26.69
C GLY A 14 9.06 18.76 -25.57
N ALA A 15 10.35 18.71 -25.88
CA ALA A 15 11.43 18.22 -25.01
C ALA A 15 11.17 18.51 -23.52
N VAL A 16 10.70 17.50 -22.80
CA VAL A 16 10.69 17.53 -21.34
C VAL A 16 12.12 17.25 -20.95
N SER A 17 12.91 18.31 -20.74
CA SER A 17 14.20 18.21 -20.05
C SER A 17 13.91 17.82 -18.61
N GLY A 18 13.79 16.51 -18.36
CA GLY A 18 13.72 15.95 -17.02
C GLY A 18 15.02 16.25 -16.31
N GLY A 19 14.96 17.02 -15.23
CA GLY A 19 16.12 17.34 -14.41
C GLY A 19 16.71 16.06 -13.82
N ALA A 20 17.90 15.66 -14.31
CA ALA A 20 18.99 14.90 -13.69
C ALA A 20 18.70 13.65 -12.83
N LEU A 21 17.46 13.22 -12.65
CA LEU A 21 17.10 12.18 -11.70
C LEU A 21 16.54 10.99 -12.46
N LEU A 22 17.50 10.13 -12.85
CA LEU A 22 17.38 8.71 -13.16
C LEU A 22 17.31 8.37 -14.65
N ASP A 23 18.15 7.40 -15.03
CA ASP A 23 18.23 6.77 -16.36
C ASP A 23 16.97 5.95 -16.62
N VAL A 24 15.85 6.65 -16.83
CA VAL A 24 14.57 6.05 -17.21
C VAL A 24 14.34 6.22 -18.70
N GLU A 25 13.93 5.13 -19.33
CA GLU A 25 13.55 5.07 -20.72
C GLU A 25 12.02 5.04 -20.83
N THR A 26 11.53 5.44 -22.00
CA THR A 26 10.10 5.40 -22.32
C THR A 26 9.86 4.68 -23.63
N MET A 27 8.84 3.84 -23.68
CA MET A 27 8.41 3.16 -24.90
C MET A 27 6.94 3.46 -25.19
N ARG A 28 6.64 3.84 -26.44
CA ARG A 28 5.27 4.17 -26.86
C ARG A 28 4.41 2.94 -27.15
N ALA A 29 3.21 2.97 -26.61
CA ALA A 29 2.15 1.99 -26.78
C ALA A 29 0.88 2.69 -27.32
N GLY A 30 0.99 3.37 -28.46
CA GLY A 30 -0.09 4.20 -29.00
C GLY A 30 -0.11 5.59 -28.36
N ASN A 31 -1.22 5.96 -27.71
CA ASN A 31 -1.36 7.19 -26.91
C ASN A 31 -0.86 7.03 -25.46
N LEU A 32 -0.25 5.90 -25.14
CA LEU A 32 0.29 5.56 -23.83
C LEU A 32 1.81 5.41 -23.90
N GLU A 33 2.48 5.60 -22.78
CA GLU A 33 3.92 5.42 -22.61
C GLU A 33 4.18 4.50 -21.41
N LEU A 34 5.01 3.49 -21.65
CA LEU A 34 5.59 2.62 -20.63
C LEU A 34 6.91 3.25 -20.18
N VAL A 35 7.08 3.46 -18.87
CA VAL A 35 8.31 4.00 -18.27
C VAL A 35 9.06 2.87 -17.56
N PHE A 36 10.32 2.65 -17.93
CA PHE A 36 11.13 1.54 -17.45
C PHE A 36 12.61 1.93 -17.40
N ALA A 37 13.48 1.11 -16.82
CA ALA A 37 14.93 1.21 -16.97
C ALA A 37 15.50 -0.13 -17.45
N CYS A 38 16.47 -0.08 -18.37
CA CYS A 38 17.21 -1.26 -18.79
C CYS A 38 18.23 -1.67 -17.70
N HIS A 39 18.26 -2.96 -17.36
CA HIS A 39 19.11 -3.48 -16.29
C HIS A 39 20.62 -3.34 -16.55
N ASP A 40 21.03 -3.16 -17.80
CA ASP A 40 22.43 -2.93 -18.17
C ASP A 40 23.00 -1.66 -17.49
N HIS A 41 22.12 -0.72 -17.11
CA HIS A 41 22.47 0.50 -16.37
C HIS A 41 22.28 0.38 -14.85
N MET A 42 21.66 -0.72 -14.37
CA MET A 42 21.40 -0.97 -12.96
C MET A 42 22.42 -1.99 -12.41
N SER A 43 23.70 -1.62 -12.47
CA SER A 43 24.76 -2.32 -11.74
C SER A 43 24.44 -2.26 -10.25
N GLY A 44 23.77 -3.29 -9.74
CA GLY A 44 23.21 -3.28 -8.40
C GLY A 44 21.75 -3.71 -8.30
N PHE A 45 21.14 -4.39 -9.29
CA PHE A 45 19.88 -5.16 -9.11
C PHE A 45 19.95 -6.64 -9.58
N GLY A 46 21.15 -7.23 -9.65
CA GLY A 46 21.32 -8.67 -9.87
C GLY A 46 20.88 -9.54 -8.67
N PRO A 47 20.81 -10.87 -8.82
CA PRO A 47 20.54 -11.78 -7.70
C PRO A 47 21.58 -11.55 -6.58
N GLY A 48 21.09 -11.25 -5.37
CA GLY A 48 21.94 -10.89 -4.21
C GLY A 48 22.06 -9.40 -3.94
N VAL A 49 21.31 -8.56 -4.65
CA VAL A 49 21.23 -7.13 -4.36
C VAL A 49 20.40 -6.88 -3.12
N ASP A 50 20.94 -5.99 -2.29
CA ASP A 50 20.23 -5.43 -1.15
C ASP A 50 19.01 -4.66 -1.67
N VAL A 51 17.83 -5.27 -1.51
CA VAL A 51 16.50 -4.68 -1.70
C VAL A 51 16.26 -3.66 -0.58
N GLY A 52 17.23 -2.75 -0.42
CA GLY A 52 17.31 -1.82 0.69
C GLY A 52 16.35 -0.66 0.51
N ALA A 53 16.11 0.05 1.60
CA ALA A 53 15.21 1.19 1.64
C ALA A 53 15.56 2.29 0.60
N ASP A 54 16.83 2.41 0.20
CA ASP A 54 17.25 3.35 -0.85
C ASP A 54 16.69 3.01 -2.24
N ALA A 55 16.62 1.72 -2.59
CA ALA A 55 16.04 1.28 -3.85
C ALA A 55 14.54 1.62 -3.91
N VAL A 56 13.84 1.36 -2.80
CA VAL A 56 12.41 1.66 -2.64
C VAL A 56 12.16 3.16 -2.73
N ARG A 57 12.95 3.99 -2.03
CA ARG A 57 12.88 5.45 -2.10
C ARG A 57 13.14 5.97 -3.52
N ARG A 58 14.10 5.38 -4.24
CA ARG A 58 14.41 5.76 -5.63
C ARG A 58 13.25 5.47 -6.56
N HIS A 59 12.63 4.29 -6.44
CA HIS A 59 11.43 3.94 -7.20
C HIS A 59 10.29 4.93 -6.96
N ASP A 60 10.02 5.26 -5.69
CA ASP A 60 9.00 6.24 -5.35
C ASP A 60 9.30 7.62 -5.92
N ALA A 61 10.56 8.06 -5.85
CA ALA A 61 10.99 9.35 -6.39
C ALA A 61 10.75 9.45 -7.91
N VAL A 62 11.01 8.40 -8.69
CA VAL A 62 10.67 8.36 -10.13
C VAL A 62 9.19 8.58 -10.32
N ILE A 63 8.36 7.81 -9.62
CA ILE A 63 6.91 7.83 -9.82
C ILE A 63 6.31 9.15 -9.35
N ALA A 64 6.77 9.70 -8.23
CA ALA A 64 6.39 11.02 -7.75
C ALA A 64 6.76 12.12 -8.77
N GLY A 65 7.94 12.03 -9.39
CA GLY A 65 8.35 12.91 -10.49
C GLY A 65 7.42 12.81 -11.70
N LEU A 66 7.07 11.59 -12.13
CA LEU A 66 6.12 11.38 -13.23
C LEU A 66 4.73 11.96 -12.90
N MET A 67 4.26 11.78 -11.66
CA MET A 67 2.99 12.31 -11.14
C MET A 67 2.90 13.83 -11.09
N ALA A 68 4.04 14.54 -11.08
CA ALA A 68 4.04 15.99 -11.19
C ALA A 68 3.61 16.45 -12.59
N SER A 69 3.78 15.60 -13.60
CA SER A 69 3.48 15.91 -15.01
C SER A 69 2.16 15.33 -15.54
N GLY A 70 1.47 14.49 -14.77
CA GLY A 70 0.19 13.90 -15.19
C GLY A 70 -0.21 12.66 -14.39
N PRO A 71 -1.36 12.03 -14.72
CA PRO A 71 -1.76 10.76 -14.13
C PRO A 71 -0.78 9.64 -14.50
N VAL A 72 -0.54 8.74 -13.55
CA VAL A 72 0.31 7.55 -13.73
C VAL A 72 -0.35 6.33 -13.10
N LEU A 73 -0.13 5.17 -13.70
CA LEU A 73 -0.41 3.87 -13.11
C LEU A 73 0.91 3.24 -12.69
N PRO A 74 1.27 3.30 -11.39
CA PRO A 74 2.54 2.78 -10.94
C PRO A 74 2.56 1.25 -10.92
N PHE A 75 3.69 0.67 -11.29
CA PHE A 75 4.00 -0.72 -10.99
C PHE A 75 4.52 -0.85 -9.55
N ARG A 76 4.25 -1.99 -8.91
CA ARG A 76 4.83 -2.30 -7.61
C ARG A 76 6.36 -2.35 -7.72
N PHE A 77 7.03 -2.03 -6.62
CA PHE A 77 8.47 -2.12 -6.55
C PHE A 77 8.94 -3.56 -6.87
N GLY A 78 10.00 -3.68 -7.67
CA GLY A 78 10.60 -4.98 -8.00
C GLY A 78 10.00 -5.66 -9.23
N VAL A 79 9.05 -5.04 -9.93
CA VAL A 79 8.50 -5.60 -11.16
C VAL A 79 9.53 -5.51 -12.29
N THR A 80 10.04 -6.68 -12.70
CA THR A 80 10.98 -6.83 -13.81
C THR A 80 10.43 -7.74 -14.90
N VAL A 81 10.77 -7.45 -16.15
CA VAL A 81 10.37 -8.24 -17.32
C VAL A 81 11.56 -8.51 -18.23
N ALA A 82 11.53 -9.64 -18.94
CA ALA A 82 12.57 -9.96 -19.92
C ALA A 82 12.52 -9.00 -21.13
N ASP A 83 11.31 -8.66 -21.58
CA ASP A 83 11.04 -7.89 -22.79
C ASP A 83 10.01 -6.77 -22.53
N ALA A 84 10.48 -5.53 -22.49
CA ALA A 84 9.63 -4.36 -22.34
C ALA A 84 8.73 -4.12 -23.57
N ALA A 85 9.15 -4.54 -24.76
CA ALA A 85 8.36 -4.40 -25.99
C ALA A 85 7.13 -5.30 -25.96
N ALA A 86 7.24 -6.51 -25.40
CA ALA A 86 6.11 -7.39 -25.16
C ALA A 86 5.09 -6.74 -24.21
N VAL A 87 5.54 -6.12 -23.12
CA VAL A 87 4.67 -5.38 -22.18
C VAL A 87 4.00 -4.19 -22.88
N ALA A 88 4.75 -3.39 -23.64
CA ALA A 88 4.19 -2.26 -24.38
C ALA A 88 3.14 -2.72 -25.42
N ALA A 89 3.34 -3.89 -26.06
CA ALA A 89 2.34 -4.47 -26.95
C ALA A 89 1.07 -4.90 -26.19
N THR A 90 1.19 -5.47 -24.98
CA THR A 90 0.04 -5.79 -24.11
C THR A 90 -0.71 -4.52 -23.68
N VAL A 91 0.00 -3.49 -23.23
CA VAL A 91 -0.58 -2.18 -22.89
C VAL A 91 -1.34 -1.60 -24.08
N ARG A 92 -0.79 -1.71 -25.29
CA ARG A 92 -1.45 -1.25 -26.52
C ARG A 92 -2.75 -2.01 -26.80
N ARG A 93 -2.79 -3.33 -26.57
CA ARG A 93 -4.02 -4.13 -26.72
C ARG A 93 -5.08 -3.74 -25.69
N GLY A 94 -4.67 -3.44 -24.46
CA GLY A 94 -5.54 -3.00 -23.36
C GLY A 94 -5.72 -1.49 -23.24
N ALA A 95 -5.43 -0.71 -24.28
CA ALA A 95 -5.26 0.75 -24.17
C ALA A 95 -6.49 1.49 -23.62
N ALA A 96 -7.70 1.02 -23.93
CA ALA A 96 -8.94 1.60 -23.41
C ALA A 96 -9.03 1.47 -21.88
N ALA A 97 -8.91 0.24 -21.36
CA ALA A 97 -8.95 -0.01 -19.92
C ALA A 97 -7.82 0.72 -19.17
N VAL A 98 -6.62 0.77 -19.74
CA VAL A 98 -5.50 1.53 -19.19
C VAL A 98 -5.80 3.03 -19.15
N THR A 99 -6.41 3.57 -20.21
CA THR A 99 -6.81 4.99 -20.28
C THR A 99 -7.87 5.31 -19.24
N ASP A 100 -8.89 4.46 -19.08
CA ASP A 100 -9.94 4.64 -18.08
C ASP A 100 -9.38 4.64 -16.66
N ASN A 101 -8.40 3.78 -16.37
CA ASN A 101 -7.70 3.78 -15.09
C ASN A 101 -6.88 5.06 -14.87
N LEU A 102 -6.17 5.55 -15.90
CA LEU A 102 -5.45 6.83 -15.83
C LEU A 102 -6.39 8.00 -15.56
N ASP A 103 -7.55 8.03 -16.21
CA ASP A 103 -8.57 9.07 -15.99
C ASP A 103 -9.18 8.99 -14.61
N ARG A 104 -9.44 7.77 -14.11
CA ARG A 104 -9.92 7.54 -12.74
C ARG A 104 -8.96 8.10 -11.69
N VAL A 105 -7.65 7.98 -11.86
CA VAL A 105 -6.65 8.46 -10.88
C VAL A 105 -6.15 9.88 -11.15
N ALA A 106 -6.61 10.53 -12.23
CA ALA A 106 -6.19 11.88 -12.59
C ALA A 106 -6.55 12.91 -11.50
N GLY A 107 -5.55 13.71 -11.13
CA GLY A 107 -5.68 14.73 -10.08
C GLY A 107 -5.78 14.18 -8.66
N CYS A 108 -5.62 12.88 -8.45
CA CYS A 108 -5.67 12.26 -7.14
C CYS A 108 -4.29 11.91 -6.61
N ALA A 109 -4.22 11.70 -5.30
CA ALA A 109 -3.16 10.98 -4.62
C ALA A 109 -3.77 9.92 -3.71
N GLU A 110 -3.01 8.90 -3.38
CA GLU A 110 -3.45 7.90 -2.43
C GLU A 110 -3.00 8.25 -1.01
N VAL A 111 -3.87 7.99 -0.05
CA VAL A 111 -3.62 8.16 1.39
C VAL A 111 -4.02 6.86 2.09
N ALA A 112 -3.11 6.23 2.85
CA ALA A 112 -3.51 5.13 3.73
C ALA A 112 -4.04 5.66 5.04
N LEU A 113 -4.98 4.90 5.60
CA LEU A 113 -5.42 5.02 6.98
C LEU A 113 -5.17 3.68 7.69
N VAL A 114 -4.52 3.73 8.84
CA VAL A 114 -4.40 2.59 9.74
C VAL A 114 -5.19 2.91 11.00
N VAL A 115 -6.12 2.02 11.33
CA VAL A 115 -6.95 2.09 12.53
C VAL A 115 -6.60 0.91 13.40
N ALA A 116 -6.20 1.17 14.64
CA ALA A 116 -5.92 0.16 15.65
C ALA A 116 -6.84 0.35 16.86
N ALA A 117 -7.08 -0.70 17.65
CA ALA A 117 -7.77 -0.55 18.92
C ALA A 117 -6.96 0.36 19.86
N GLY A 118 -7.65 1.27 20.56
CA GLY A 118 -7.03 2.05 21.63
C GLY A 118 -6.92 1.21 22.89
N GLY A 119 -5.74 1.15 23.47
CA GLY A 119 -5.46 0.39 24.69
C GLY A 119 -4.19 -0.44 24.57
N PRO A 120 -3.60 -0.86 25.70
CA PRO A 120 -2.54 -1.85 25.67
C PRO A 120 -3.06 -3.10 24.92
N PRO A 121 -2.24 -3.76 24.09
CA PRO A 121 -2.63 -5.06 23.56
C PRO A 121 -3.09 -5.89 24.74
N ALA A 122 -4.28 -6.49 24.65
CA ALA A 122 -4.66 -7.51 25.60
C ALA A 122 -3.48 -8.47 25.67
N PRO A 123 -2.96 -8.81 26.86
CA PRO A 123 -1.82 -9.71 26.96
C PRO A 123 -2.17 -10.89 26.08
N ASP A 124 -1.40 -11.07 25.00
CA ASP A 124 -1.59 -12.20 24.12
C ASP A 124 -1.53 -13.40 25.06
N ASP A 125 -2.60 -14.21 25.06
CA ASP A 125 -2.58 -15.52 25.68
C ASP A 125 -1.55 -16.35 24.88
N HIS A 126 -0.28 -16.02 25.05
CA HIS A 126 0.89 -16.82 24.75
C HIS A 126 0.88 -17.98 25.75
N ASP A 127 -0.21 -18.74 25.75
CA ASP A 127 -0.31 -20.05 26.34
C ASP A 127 0.68 -20.95 25.58
N GLY A 128 1.91 -21.00 26.11
CA GLY A 128 2.73 -22.21 26.06
C GLY A 128 3.74 -22.34 24.92
N ALA A 129 4.45 -21.28 24.53
CA ALA A 129 5.68 -21.40 23.72
C ALA A 129 6.95 -21.52 24.58
N GLY A 130 6.83 -22.11 25.76
CA GLY A 130 7.92 -22.39 26.69
C GLY A 130 7.99 -23.86 27.07
N ASP A 131 7.88 -24.77 26.09
CA ASP A 131 8.27 -26.16 26.31
C ASP A 131 8.97 -26.71 25.06
N THR A 132 10.27 -26.46 24.97
CA THR A 132 11.17 -26.99 23.94
C THR A 132 11.52 -28.47 24.15
N THR A 133 10.65 -29.24 24.79
CA THR A 133 10.84 -30.69 24.94
C THR A 133 10.51 -31.38 23.62
N ARG A 134 11.52 -31.42 22.74
CA ARG A 134 11.65 -32.38 21.65
C ARG A 134 11.47 -33.79 22.21
N GLY A 135 10.26 -34.31 22.16
CA GLY A 135 10.00 -35.68 22.55
C GLY A 135 8.52 -36.01 22.57
N ARG A 136 8.15 -36.94 21.71
CA ARG A 136 6.84 -37.62 21.62
C ARG A 136 5.72 -36.88 20.89
N GLU A 137 5.68 -37.19 19.59
CA GLU A 137 4.47 -37.53 18.85
C GLU A 137 3.32 -37.97 19.77
N LYS A 138 2.33 -37.09 19.93
CA LYS A 138 0.94 -37.51 20.16
C LYS A 138 0.17 -37.20 18.90
N GLN A 139 -0.21 -38.26 18.19
CA GLN A 139 -1.20 -38.30 17.12
C GLN A 139 -2.60 -37.90 17.63
N GLY A 140 -2.73 -36.67 18.11
CA GLY A 140 -3.98 -36.08 18.56
C GLY A 140 -3.82 -34.56 18.57
N GLY A 141 -4.40 -33.80 17.64
CA GLY A 141 -5.18 -34.19 16.47
C GLY A 141 -5.33 -32.96 15.59
N GLY A 142 -5.18 -33.12 14.28
CA GLY A 142 -5.32 -32.02 13.32
C GLY A 142 -6.62 -31.24 13.49
N ARG A 143 -7.68 -31.90 13.97
CA ARG A 143 -8.96 -31.27 14.36
C ARG A 143 -8.81 -30.20 15.44
N ALA A 144 -8.09 -30.46 16.54
CA ALA A 144 -7.90 -29.47 17.61
C ALA A 144 -7.06 -28.27 17.13
N TYR A 145 -6.13 -28.50 16.21
CA TYR A 145 -5.40 -27.42 15.55
C TYR A 145 -6.32 -26.58 14.65
N LEU A 146 -7.13 -27.21 13.79
CA LEU A 146 -8.08 -26.52 12.93
C LEU A 146 -9.13 -25.74 13.73
N GLU A 147 -9.67 -26.30 14.81
CA GLU A 147 -10.62 -25.61 15.70
C GLU A 147 -9.99 -24.36 16.35
N ARG A 148 -8.70 -24.41 16.71
CA ARG A 148 -7.96 -23.24 17.21
C ARG A 148 -7.74 -22.20 16.12
N LEU A 149 -7.40 -22.64 14.91
CA LEU A 149 -7.23 -21.76 13.76
C LEU A 149 -8.54 -21.05 13.41
N CYS A 150 -9.67 -21.76 13.35
CA CYS A 150 -11.00 -21.19 13.12
C CYS A 150 -11.40 -20.20 14.22
N ARG A 151 -11.16 -20.51 15.50
CA ARG A 151 -11.44 -19.58 16.60
C ARG A 151 -10.61 -18.31 16.50
N ARG A 152 -9.31 -18.42 16.17
CA ARG A 152 -8.42 -17.27 15.98
C ARG A 152 -8.87 -16.42 14.79
N ASP A 153 -9.28 -17.04 13.70
CA ASP A 153 -9.77 -16.34 12.51
C ASP A 153 -11.11 -15.63 12.77
N ALA A 154 -12.03 -16.28 13.46
CA ALA A 154 -13.30 -15.69 13.88
C ALA A 154 -13.10 -14.51 14.84
N ALA A 155 -12.20 -14.65 15.83
CA ALA A 155 -11.86 -13.57 16.76
C ALA A 155 -11.22 -12.38 16.04
N ARG A 156 -10.28 -12.64 15.11
CA ARG A 156 -9.65 -11.61 14.28
C ARG A 156 -10.69 -10.87 13.43
N THR A 157 -11.61 -11.60 12.80
CA THR A 157 -12.69 -11.03 11.97
C THR A 157 -13.60 -10.14 12.81
N ALA A 158 -14.10 -10.66 13.94
CA ALA A 158 -14.97 -9.91 14.85
C ALA A 158 -14.27 -8.64 15.38
N HIS A 159 -12.98 -8.71 15.70
CA HIS A 159 -12.20 -7.55 16.13
C HIS A 159 -12.09 -6.48 15.04
N LEU A 160 -11.77 -6.87 13.81
CA LEU A 160 -11.68 -5.93 12.70
C LEU A 160 -13.03 -5.31 12.34
N ASP A 161 -14.13 -6.07 12.47
CA ASP A 161 -15.48 -5.55 12.26
C ASP A 161 -15.90 -4.58 13.38
N GLY A 162 -15.48 -4.85 14.61
CA GLY A 162 -15.61 -3.90 15.72
C GLY A 162 -14.89 -2.57 15.44
N LEU A 163 -13.66 -2.60 14.91
CA LEU A 163 -12.94 -1.40 14.49
C LEU A 163 -13.63 -0.67 13.33
N ALA A 164 -14.17 -1.41 12.36
CA ALA A 164 -14.89 -0.84 11.24
C ALA A 164 -16.17 -0.12 11.71
N ALA A 165 -16.93 -0.73 12.61
CA ALA A 165 -18.12 -0.11 13.22
C ALA A 165 -17.75 1.13 14.04
N ALA A 166 -16.72 1.04 14.88
CA ALA A 166 -16.25 2.16 15.71
C ALA A 166 -15.74 3.36 14.88
N THR A 167 -15.36 3.14 13.62
CA THR A 167 -14.87 4.20 12.72
C THR A 167 -15.85 4.57 11.61
N ALA A 168 -17.09 4.06 11.62
CA ALA A 168 -18.05 4.27 10.55
C ALA A 168 -18.30 5.76 10.23
N ASP A 169 -18.50 6.60 11.24
CA ASP A 169 -18.74 8.04 11.06
C ASP A 169 -17.52 8.79 10.52
N LEU A 170 -16.31 8.38 10.93
CA LEU A 170 -15.09 8.93 10.34
C LEU A 170 -15.00 8.51 8.87
N ARG A 171 -15.21 7.24 8.56
CA ARG A 171 -15.16 6.71 7.21
C ARG A 171 -16.15 7.42 6.28
N ALA A 172 -17.40 7.60 6.71
CA ALA A 172 -18.40 8.31 5.91
C ALA A 172 -17.96 9.75 5.55
N ARG A 173 -17.34 10.46 6.49
CA ARG A 173 -16.78 11.80 6.23
C ARG A 173 -15.59 11.77 5.28
N LEU A 174 -14.70 10.79 5.44
CA LEU A 174 -13.53 10.61 4.56
C LEU A 174 -13.94 10.17 3.15
N ASP A 175 -14.98 9.32 3.03
CA ASP A 175 -15.54 8.89 1.76
C ASP A 175 -16.06 10.10 0.97
N GLY A 176 -16.74 11.05 1.64
CA GLY A 176 -17.17 12.32 1.03
C GLY A 176 -16.05 13.26 0.58
N LEU A 177 -14.80 13.04 1.03
CA LEU A 177 -13.60 13.78 0.62
C LEU A 177 -12.74 13.01 -0.38
N SER A 178 -13.13 11.79 -0.74
CA SER A 178 -12.37 10.90 -1.59
C SER A 178 -13.16 10.51 -2.84
N ARG A 179 -12.46 10.13 -3.90
CA ARG A 179 -13.08 9.58 -5.12
C ARG A 179 -13.40 8.10 -4.98
N ALA A 180 -12.59 7.38 -4.21
CA ALA A 180 -12.76 5.95 -3.95
C ALA A 180 -12.05 5.58 -2.64
N SER A 181 -12.52 4.52 -2.00
CA SER A 181 -11.85 3.90 -0.86
C SER A 181 -11.78 2.38 -1.01
N ARG A 182 -10.77 1.76 -0.43
CA ARG A 182 -10.59 0.29 -0.37
C ARG A 182 -10.17 -0.13 1.02
N ARG A 183 -10.72 -1.26 1.48
CA ARG A 183 -10.16 -1.98 2.64
C ARG A 183 -9.04 -2.86 2.12
N LEU A 184 -7.84 -2.69 2.66
CA LEU A 184 -6.72 -3.56 2.33
C LEU A 184 -6.78 -4.81 3.24
N PRO A 185 -6.30 -5.96 2.75
CA PRO A 185 -6.06 -7.09 3.62
C PRO A 185 -5.22 -6.63 4.81
N ALA A 186 -5.57 -7.09 6.01
CA ALA A 186 -4.67 -6.94 7.14
C ALA A 186 -3.42 -7.76 6.78
N GLY A 187 -2.37 -7.05 6.35
CA GLY A 187 -1.10 -7.63 5.89
C GLY A 187 -0.70 -8.78 6.81
N GLY A 188 -0.24 -9.88 6.22
CA GLY A 188 0.22 -11.02 6.97
C GLY A 188 1.45 -10.62 7.78
N ASP A 189 1.25 -10.27 9.05
CA ASP A 189 2.31 -10.21 10.02
C ASP A 189 2.87 -11.63 10.15
N GLY A 190 3.91 -11.91 9.36
CA GLY A 190 4.84 -12.97 9.70
C GLY A 190 5.26 -12.75 11.15
N LEU A 191 4.86 -13.67 12.02
CA LEU A 191 5.43 -13.90 13.34
C LEU A 191 5.17 -12.85 14.45
N SER A 192 4.66 -11.65 14.18
CA SER A 192 4.55 -10.61 15.24
C SER A 192 3.21 -10.54 15.98
N GLY A 193 2.19 -11.32 15.60
CA GLY A 193 0.95 -11.44 16.39
C GLY A 193 0.10 -10.17 16.47
N GLN A 194 0.46 -9.07 15.81
CA GLN A 194 -0.29 -7.80 15.86
C GLN A 194 -1.53 -7.78 14.95
N GLY A 195 -2.27 -8.89 14.96
CA GLY A 195 -3.54 -9.08 14.25
C GLY A 195 -4.64 -8.23 14.86
N GLY A 196 -4.68 -6.94 14.53
CA GLY A 196 -5.70 -6.07 15.10
C GLY A 196 -5.81 -4.69 14.49
N ARG A 197 -5.34 -4.51 13.25
CA ARG A 197 -5.36 -3.22 12.55
C ARG A 197 -6.23 -3.29 11.30
N LEU A 198 -7.14 -2.32 11.17
CA LEU A 198 -7.88 -2.08 9.94
C LEU A 198 -7.03 -1.15 9.06
N ARG A 199 -6.63 -1.66 7.88
CA ARG A 199 -5.91 -0.89 6.86
C ARG A 199 -6.91 -0.45 5.78
N LEU A 200 -6.97 0.84 5.51
CA LEU A 200 -7.77 1.44 4.46
C LEU A 200 -6.86 2.23 3.54
N SER A 201 -7.25 2.34 2.28
CA SER A 201 -6.61 3.21 1.30
C SER A 201 -7.69 4.08 0.66
N TYR A 202 -7.39 5.36 0.47
CA TYR A 202 -8.28 6.37 -0.08
C TYR A 202 -7.63 7.03 -1.29
N LEU A 203 -8.38 7.15 -2.38
CA LEU A 203 -8.00 7.92 -3.56
C LEU A 203 -8.56 9.33 -3.38
N VAL A 204 -7.72 10.25 -2.91
CA VAL A 204 -8.12 11.59 -2.49
C VAL A 204 -7.76 12.58 -3.60
N PRO A 205 -8.72 13.38 -4.13
CA PRO A 205 -8.38 14.52 -5.00
C PRO A 205 -7.35 15.42 -4.32
N ARG A 206 -6.34 15.90 -5.06
CA ARG A 206 -5.21 16.65 -4.48
C ARG A 206 -5.66 17.91 -3.73
N GLU A 207 -6.67 18.58 -4.24
CA GLU A 207 -7.33 19.74 -3.64
C GLU A 207 -7.99 19.42 -2.28
N SER A 208 -8.39 18.15 -2.06
CA SER A 208 -9.07 17.70 -0.84
C SER A 208 -8.13 17.16 0.23
N ILE A 209 -6.83 16.97 -0.05
CA ILE A 209 -5.86 16.37 0.89
C ILE A 209 -5.82 17.11 2.23
N ALA A 210 -5.80 18.45 2.20
CA ALA A 210 -5.73 19.24 3.44
C ALA A 210 -7.00 19.08 4.29
N ALA A 211 -8.18 18.99 3.67
CA ALA A 211 -9.45 18.76 4.37
C ALA A 211 -9.53 17.33 4.93
N PHE A 212 -9.04 16.36 4.16
CA PHE A 212 -8.92 14.96 4.59
C PHE A 212 -8.04 14.84 5.84
N ALA A 213 -6.83 15.41 5.81
CA ALA A 213 -5.89 15.40 6.93
C ALA A 213 -6.47 16.07 8.20
N ARG A 214 -7.17 17.21 8.06
CA ARG A 214 -7.86 17.85 9.20
C ARG A 214 -8.96 16.97 9.79
N THR A 215 -9.71 16.26 8.95
CA THR A 215 -10.79 15.36 9.39
C THR A 215 -10.22 14.18 10.19
N VAL A 216 -9.11 13.59 9.73
CA VAL A 216 -8.39 12.55 10.49
C VAL A 216 -7.87 13.10 11.82
N ALA A 217 -7.18 14.25 11.79
CA ALA A 217 -6.63 14.86 13.00
C ALA A 217 -7.71 15.22 14.05
N ALA A 218 -8.88 15.66 13.61
CA ALA A 218 -10.01 15.94 14.50
C ALA A 218 -10.56 14.66 15.16
N ALA A 219 -10.54 13.53 14.46
CA ALA A 219 -10.96 12.25 15.02
C ALA A 219 -9.94 11.67 16.01
N THR A 220 -8.64 11.88 15.79
CA THR A 220 -7.58 11.43 16.72
C THR A 220 -7.56 12.26 18.02
N LYS A 221 -8.07 13.49 17.99
CA LYS A 221 -8.07 14.42 19.15
C LYS A 221 -9.28 14.27 20.10
N GLY A 222 -10.16 13.29 19.88
CA GLY A 222 -11.32 13.05 20.75
C GLY A 222 -10.94 12.70 22.20
N ASP A 223 -11.50 13.43 23.16
CA ASP A 223 -11.41 13.31 24.63
C ASP A 223 -10.11 13.73 25.35
N ALA A 224 -9.29 14.61 24.76
CA ALA A 224 -8.52 15.53 25.61
C ALA A 224 -9.46 16.69 25.99
N GLY A 225 -10.06 16.63 27.19
CA GLY A 225 -10.88 17.73 27.73
C GLY A 225 -10.15 19.07 27.68
N PRO A 226 -10.86 20.20 27.85
CA PRO A 226 -10.26 21.54 27.75
C PRO A 226 -9.06 21.64 28.69
N HIS A 227 -7.89 21.94 28.13
CA HIS A 227 -6.69 22.25 28.88
C HIS A 227 -7.00 23.32 29.93
N THR A 228 -6.74 23.02 31.21
CA THR A 228 -6.71 24.03 32.27
C THR A 228 -5.61 25.06 31.95
N ALA A 229 -5.88 26.32 32.25
CA ALA A 229 -5.11 27.49 31.78
C ALA A 229 -3.66 27.63 32.29
N ASP A 230 -3.14 26.64 33.03
CA ASP A 230 -1.85 26.75 33.73
C ASP A 230 -0.63 26.20 32.97
N GLY A 231 -0.76 25.91 31.67
CA GLY A 231 0.39 25.90 30.74
C GLY A 231 1.53 24.91 31.03
N ARG A 232 1.38 23.96 31.95
CA ARG A 232 2.31 22.86 32.20
C ARG A 232 1.61 21.53 31.96
N ALA A 233 1.75 21.01 30.74
CA ALA A 233 1.39 19.63 30.42
C ALA A 233 2.66 18.79 30.36
N ASP A 234 2.83 17.90 31.34
CA ASP A 234 3.69 16.74 31.24
C ASP A 234 3.22 15.86 30.06
N MET A 235 4.15 15.47 29.18
CA MET A 235 3.93 14.60 28.02
C MET A 235 3.74 13.11 28.40
N ALA A 236 2.87 12.83 29.38
CA ALA A 236 2.49 11.47 29.75
C ALA A 236 1.16 11.50 30.53
N GLY A 237 0.02 11.61 29.84
CA GLY A 237 -1.27 11.45 30.51
C GLY A 237 -2.47 11.92 29.72
N CYS A 238 -3.10 10.97 29.01
CA CYS A 238 -4.55 10.76 28.96
C CYS A 238 -4.83 9.66 27.93
N VAL A 239 -4.71 8.40 28.37
CA VAL A 239 -5.23 7.25 27.64
C VAL A 239 -6.74 7.23 27.89
N SER A 240 -7.53 7.86 27.02
CA SER A 240 -8.94 7.48 26.91
C SER A 240 -8.96 6.06 26.34
N ALA A 241 -9.16 5.08 27.21
CA ALA A 241 -8.91 3.64 26.97
C ALA A 241 -9.86 2.98 25.96
N ARG A 242 -10.54 3.73 25.08
CA ARG A 242 -11.58 3.17 24.19
C ARG A 242 -11.64 3.76 22.78
N ALA A 243 -11.02 4.90 22.50
CA ALA A 243 -11.03 5.44 21.15
C ALA A 243 -9.99 4.71 20.27
N PRO A 244 -10.32 4.28 19.05
CA PRO A 244 -9.35 3.66 18.17
C PRO A 244 -8.23 4.65 17.81
N LEU A 245 -6.98 4.16 17.80
CA LEU A 245 -5.84 4.92 17.30
C LEU A 245 -5.94 4.99 15.77
N VAL A 246 -5.96 6.21 15.23
CA VAL A 246 -6.05 6.46 13.78
C VAL A 246 -4.81 7.20 13.31
N CYS A 247 -4.10 6.61 12.35
CA CYS A 247 -2.93 7.18 11.70
C CYS A 247 -3.16 7.27 10.18
N ALA A 248 -2.83 8.40 9.57
CA ALA A 248 -2.83 8.58 8.12
C ALA A 248 -1.40 8.71 7.58
N PHE A 249 -1.17 8.16 6.39
CA PHE A 249 0.13 8.14 5.72
C PHE A 249 -0.02 8.52 4.24
N GLY A 250 1.01 9.15 3.66
CA GLY A 250 0.99 9.72 2.31
C GLY A 250 0.94 11.26 2.33
N PRO A 251 0.66 11.92 1.20
CA PRO A 251 0.16 11.36 -0.06
C PRO A 251 1.23 10.62 -0.89
N TRP A 252 0.83 9.59 -1.63
CA TRP A 252 1.73 8.80 -2.50
C TRP A 252 1.05 8.39 -3.82
N PRO A 253 1.78 7.74 -4.75
CA PRO A 253 1.22 7.22 -6.00
C PRO A 253 0.12 6.17 -5.81
N PRO A 254 -0.90 6.09 -6.70
CA PRO A 254 -2.14 5.34 -6.43
C PRO A 254 -2.03 3.81 -6.59
N TYR A 255 -1.02 3.17 -5.99
CA TYR A 255 -0.73 1.73 -6.08
C TYR A 255 -1.94 0.84 -5.80
N SER A 256 -2.77 1.17 -4.80
CA SER A 256 -3.95 0.36 -4.45
C SER A 256 -5.16 0.62 -5.33
N PHE A 257 -5.10 1.57 -6.26
CA PHE A 257 -6.19 1.88 -7.17
C PHE A 257 -5.85 1.56 -8.63
N VAL A 258 -4.65 1.01 -8.88
CA VAL A 258 -4.32 0.35 -10.14
C VAL A 258 -4.95 -1.04 -10.13
N ALA A 259 -5.62 -1.40 -11.22
CA ALA A 259 -6.16 -2.75 -11.42
C ALA A 259 -5.00 -3.75 -11.55
N ASP A 260 -4.97 -4.77 -10.68
CA ASP A 260 -3.91 -5.80 -10.68
C ASP A 260 -3.95 -6.66 -11.97
N ASP A 261 -5.11 -6.71 -12.62
CA ASP A 261 -5.44 -7.48 -13.83
C ASP A 261 -5.18 -6.74 -15.15
N LEU A 262 -4.68 -5.49 -15.12
CA LEU A 262 -4.41 -4.69 -16.32
C LEU A 262 -3.50 -5.38 -17.35
N LEU A 263 -2.71 -6.35 -16.90
CA LEU A 263 -1.82 -7.14 -17.75
C LEU A 263 -2.28 -8.60 -17.94
N GLU A 264 -3.26 -9.09 -17.21
CA GLU A 264 -3.64 -10.52 -17.23
C GLU A 264 -4.69 -10.86 -18.31
N GLU A 265 -5.60 -9.94 -18.64
CA GLU A 265 -6.70 -10.22 -19.59
C GLU A 265 -6.26 -10.39 -21.06
N GLY A 266 -4.97 -10.19 -21.37
CA GLY A 266 -4.42 -10.25 -22.73
C GLY A 266 -3.92 -11.62 -23.19
N GLY A 267 -4.12 -12.68 -22.42
CA GLY A 267 -3.52 -13.99 -22.62
C GLY A 267 -2.24 -14.15 -21.80
N SER A 268 -2.15 -15.25 -21.06
CA SER A 268 -1.02 -15.63 -20.23
C SER A 268 0.31 -15.23 -20.88
N PHE A 269 1.08 -14.36 -20.23
CA PHE A 269 2.43 -14.03 -20.67
C PHE A 269 3.23 -15.34 -20.68
N GLY A 270 3.47 -15.89 -21.87
CA GLY A 270 4.31 -17.08 -22.06
C GLY A 270 5.79 -16.89 -21.69
N GLY A 271 6.16 -15.72 -21.15
CA GLY A 271 7.44 -15.46 -20.50
C GLY A 271 7.16 -14.97 -19.09
N GLY A 272 7.54 -15.76 -18.08
CA GLY A 272 7.20 -15.53 -16.68
C GLY A 272 7.51 -14.11 -16.22
N VAL A 273 6.47 -13.37 -15.83
CA VAL A 273 6.62 -12.20 -14.96
C VAL A 273 7.02 -12.76 -13.60
N SER A 274 8.32 -12.73 -13.30
CA SER A 274 8.81 -13.17 -12.01
C SER A 274 8.67 -12.02 -11.02
N CYS A 275 7.64 -12.09 -10.18
CA CYS A 275 7.58 -11.31 -8.94
C CYS A 275 8.32 -12.11 -7.84
N GLU A 276 9.63 -12.30 -7.98
CA GLU A 276 10.44 -13.05 -7.01
C GLU A 276 10.79 -12.25 -5.74
N GLY A 277 10.44 -10.97 -5.70
CA GLY A 277 10.49 -10.17 -4.47
C GLY A 277 9.27 -10.48 -3.60
N GLY A 278 9.49 -11.12 -2.43
CA GLY A 278 8.48 -11.17 -1.38
C GLY A 278 7.89 -9.78 -1.21
N GLY A 279 6.56 -9.66 -1.30
CA GLY A 279 5.88 -8.38 -1.53
C GLY A 279 6.22 -7.33 -0.48
N TYR A 280 7.24 -6.53 -0.76
CA TYR A 280 7.54 -5.33 0.01
C TYR A 280 6.47 -4.31 -0.35
N ASP A 281 5.53 -4.09 0.58
CA ASP A 281 4.65 -2.94 0.48
C ASP A 281 5.50 -1.70 0.80
N ILE A 282 5.52 -0.73 -0.11
CA ILE A 282 6.24 0.53 0.10
C ILE A 282 5.77 1.27 1.35
N ARG A 283 4.59 0.90 1.86
CA ARG A 283 4.00 1.41 3.09
C ARG A 283 4.62 0.82 4.37
N ASP A 284 5.45 -0.20 4.24
CA ASP A 284 6.12 -0.88 5.35
C ASP A 284 7.57 -0.37 5.57
N VAL A 285 8.08 0.51 4.68
CA VAL A 285 9.39 1.18 4.78
C VAL A 285 9.21 2.60 5.33
#